data_AF-A0A1G2YY13-F1
#
_entry.id   AF-A0A1G2YY13-F1
#
_cell.length_a   1.000
_cell.length_b   1.000
_cell.length_c   1.000
_cell.angle_alpha   90.00
_cell.angle_beta   90.00
_cell.angle_gamma   90.00
#
_symmetry.space_group_name_H-M   'P 1'
#
loop_
_entity.id
_entity.type
_entity.pdbx_description
1 polymer ?
#
loop_
_entity_poly.entity_id
_entity_poly.type
_entity_poly.pdbx_seq_one_letter_code
_entity_poly.pdbx_strand_id
1 'polypeptide(L)'
;MKRGLLLNQAKWLVEPGCVVLVTGGTMDKANVMTISWQTPVHTADPCLVLLVMHQDRYTYELIKQNDELVINVPGEELLEQTHLVGTVTGRKVDKFKEAGLTPVPAKLVHPPLIAECAGHLECHIVETFTVKTHDLLICEVVYASAEEDFFDGAWIPERFHTLHYMHGTKYGLLDRRVDAGE
;
A
#
# COMPACT_ATOMS: atom_id res chain seq x y z
N MET A 1 -25.98 -6.34 -23.68
CA MET A 1 -25.07 -7.09 -24.57
C MET A 1 -23.64 -6.90 -24.09
N LYS A 2 -22.79 -7.93 -24.12
CA LYS A 2 -21.37 -7.85 -23.72
C LYS A 2 -20.50 -7.62 -24.96
N ARG A 3 -19.39 -6.87 -24.83
CA ARG A 3 -18.38 -6.69 -25.88
C ARG A 3 -17.03 -7.30 -25.46
N GLY A 4 -16.23 -7.73 -26.42
CA GLY A 4 -14.84 -8.13 -26.17
C GLY A 4 -13.95 -6.95 -25.74
N LEU A 5 -12.90 -7.23 -24.98
CA LEU A 5 -11.90 -6.26 -24.52
C LEU A 5 -10.52 -6.61 -25.10
N LEU A 6 -9.63 -5.62 -25.16
CA LEU A 6 -8.22 -5.87 -25.46
C LEU A 6 -7.55 -6.54 -24.25
N LEU A 7 -6.65 -7.51 -24.46
CA LEU A 7 -6.05 -8.27 -23.36
C LEU A 7 -5.20 -7.42 -22.41
N ASN A 8 -4.62 -6.32 -22.87
CA ASN A 8 -3.92 -5.35 -22.03
C ASN A 8 -4.86 -4.55 -21.09
N GLN A 9 -6.17 -4.63 -21.30
CA GLN A 9 -7.19 -4.05 -20.42
C GLN A 9 -7.81 -5.08 -19.47
N ALA A 10 -7.52 -6.37 -19.64
CA ALA A 10 -8.20 -7.44 -18.91
C ALA A 10 -8.06 -7.33 -17.38
N LYS A 11 -6.93 -6.81 -16.89
CA LYS A 11 -6.72 -6.61 -15.45
C LYS A 11 -7.76 -5.68 -14.80
N TRP A 12 -8.32 -4.75 -15.57
CA TRP A 12 -9.32 -3.80 -15.06
C TRP A 12 -10.69 -4.44 -14.78
N LEU A 13 -10.87 -5.74 -15.10
CA LEU A 13 -12.05 -6.50 -14.71
C LEU A 13 -12.03 -6.94 -13.24
N VAL A 14 -10.85 -7.01 -12.62
CA VAL A 14 -10.67 -7.47 -11.23
C VAL A 14 -10.15 -6.37 -10.30
N GLU A 15 -9.60 -5.30 -10.86
CA GLU A 15 -9.28 -4.05 -10.17
C GLU A 15 -10.54 -3.18 -10.00
N PRO A 16 -10.63 -2.34 -8.97
CA PRO A 16 -9.53 -1.84 -8.16
C PRO A 16 -9.35 -2.50 -6.78
N GLY A 17 -8.12 -2.88 -6.44
CA GLY A 17 -7.70 -3.17 -5.06
C GLY A 17 -7.55 -1.89 -4.21
N CYS A 18 -7.52 -2.04 -2.88
CA CYS A 18 -7.19 -0.95 -1.97
C CYS A 18 -5.75 -0.48 -2.19
N VAL A 19 -5.58 0.84 -2.31
CA VAL A 19 -4.30 1.52 -2.50
C VAL A 19 -3.64 1.73 -1.15
N VAL A 20 -2.35 1.42 -1.10
CA VAL A 20 -1.51 1.61 0.09
C VAL A 20 -0.26 2.39 -0.26
N LEU A 21 0.32 3.05 0.74
CA LEU A 21 1.64 3.66 0.67
C LEU A 21 2.65 2.73 1.35
N VAL A 22 3.68 2.32 0.61
CA VAL A 22 4.74 1.46 1.13
C VAL A 22 6.00 2.28 1.36
N THR A 23 6.52 2.22 2.58
CA THR A 23 7.81 2.81 2.96
C THR A 23 8.88 1.74 3.07
N GLY A 24 10.12 2.11 2.74
CA GLY A 24 11.31 1.28 2.89
C GLY A 24 12.51 2.12 3.32
N GLY A 25 13.57 1.47 3.78
CA GLY A 25 14.79 2.12 4.27
C GLY A 25 14.77 2.34 5.79
N THR A 26 15.29 3.47 6.24
CA THR A 26 15.37 3.85 7.67
C THR A 26 14.93 5.29 7.86
N MET A 27 14.72 5.76 9.10
CA MET A 27 14.41 7.17 9.38
C MET A 27 15.37 8.17 8.69
N ASP A 28 16.67 7.85 8.61
CA ASP A 28 17.67 8.71 7.98
C ASP A 28 17.60 8.70 6.44
N LYS A 29 17.10 7.60 5.87
CA LYS A 29 17.08 7.36 4.42
C LYS A 29 15.85 6.53 4.05
N ALA A 30 14.69 7.12 4.21
CA ALA A 30 13.42 6.52 3.83
C ALA A 30 12.96 6.96 2.45
N ASN A 31 12.14 6.15 1.81
CA ASN A 31 11.33 6.59 0.67
C ASN A 31 9.95 5.93 0.72
N VAL A 32 8.97 6.57 0.08
CA VAL A 32 7.59 6.09 -0.03
C VAL A 32 7.21 5.83 -1.50
N MET A 33 6.31 4.87 -1.74
CA MET A 33 5.66 4.67 -3.04
C MET A 33 4.23 4.18 -2.89
N THR A 34 3.42 4.44 -3.91
CA THR A 34 2.04 3.96 -4.01
C THR A 34 1.99 2.56 -4.62
N ILE A 35 1.23 1.65 -4.01
CA ILE A 35 0.96 0.30 -4.51
C ILE A 35 -0.55 0.05 -4.51
N SER A 36 -1.09 -0.44 -5.63
CA SER A 36 -2.45 -1.00 -5.70
C SER A 36 -2.45 -2.53 -5.80
N TRP A 37 -1.30 -3.14 -6.12
CA TRP A 37 -1.16 -4.58 -6.29
C TRP A 37 -0.74 -5.22 -4.97
N GLN A 38 -1.72 -5.38 -4.09
CA GLN A 38 -1.57 -6.01 -2.79
C GLN A 38 -2.79 -6.87 -2.46
N THR A 39 -2.59 -7.94 -1.68
CA THR A 39 -3.69 -8.73 -1.14
C THR A 39 -3.22 -9.54 0.08
N PRO A 40 -4.08 -9.77 1.09
CA PRO A 40 -3.83 -10.82 2.08
C PRO A 40 -3.68 -12.18 1.40
N VAL A 41 -2.78 -13.03 1.92
CA VAL A 41 -2.57 -14.42 1.47
C VAL A 41 -2.68 -15.44 2.61
N HIS A 42 -2.54 -15.00 3.85
CA HIS A 42 -2.80 -15.81 5.05
C HIS A 42 -3.31 -14.91 6.18
N THR A 43 -4.31 -15.36 6.94
CA THR A 43 -4.98 -14.56 7.98
C THR A 43 -4.83 -15.13 9.39
N ALA A 44 -4.21 -16.31 9.55
CA ALA A 44 -3.84 -16.80 10.88
C ALA A 44 -2.59 -16.08 11.40
N ASP A 45 -2.11 -16.43 12.58
CA ASP A 45 -0.86 -15.92 13.13
C ASP A 45 0.32 -16.79 12.65
N PRO A 46 1.24 -16.30 11.81
CA PRO A 46 1.39 -14.90 11.40
C PRO A 46 0.58 -14.52 10.14
N CYS A 47 0.06 -13.29 10.11
CA CYS A 47 -0.68 -12.77 8.96
C CYS A 47 0.30 -12.46 7.82
N LEU A 48 -0.04 -12.89 6.59
CA LEU A 48 0.80 -12.68 5.40
C LEU A 48 0.07 -11.83 4.37
N VAL A 49 0.77 -10.82 3.85
CA VAL A 49 0.32 -9.94 2.76
C VAL A 49 1.26 -10.08 1.57
N LEU A 50 0.70 -10.24 0.37
CA LEU A 50 1.45 -10.19 -0.87
C LEU A 50 1.50 -8.76 -1.40
N LEU A 51 2.68 -8.28 -1.79
CA LEU A 51 2.88 -7.06 -2.57
C LEU A 51 3.53 -7.40 -3.92
N VAL A 52 3.09 -6.75 -5.00
CA VAL A 52 3.77 -6.85 -6.31
C VAL A 52 4.48 -5.54 -6.61
N MET A 53 5.81 -5.58 -6.74
CA MET A 53 6.64 -4.40 -6.91
C MET A 53 7.53 -4.51 -8.15
N HIS A 54 7.62 -3.43 -8.93
CA HIS A 54 8.56 -3.36 -10.05
C HIS A 54 10.00 -3.18 -9.53
N GLN A 55 10.95 -3.92 -10.08
CA GLN A 55 12.34 -3.99 -9.58
C GLN A 55 13.07 -2.64 -9.61
N ASP A 56 12.78 -1.77 -10.58
CA ASP A 56 13.43 -0.45 -10.70
C ASP A 56 12.98 0.61 -9.67
N ARG A 57 11.97 0.30 -8.83
CA ARG A 57 11.44 1.29 -7.87
C ARG A 57 12.50 1.61 -6.83
N TYR A 58 12.68 2.90 -6.53
CA TYR A 58 13.65 3.30 -5.52
C TYR A 58 13.32 2.74 -4.13
N THR A 59 12.03 2.71 -3.77
CA THR A 59 11.60 2.07 -2.52
C THR A 59 11.95 0.58 -2.49
N TYR A 60 11.86 -0.13 -3.61
CA TYR A 60 12.27 -1.55 -3.69
C TYR A 60 13.74 -1.74 -3.32
N GLU A 61 14.62 -0.89 -3.86
CA GLU A 61 16.05 -0.92 -3.53
C GLU A 61 16.32 -0.68 -2.04
N LEU A 62 15.56 0.20 -1.39
CA LEU A 62 15.69 0.44 0.05
C LEU A 62 15.13 -0.71 0.89
N ILE A 63 13.99 -1.28 0.49
CA ILE A 63 13.38 -2.45 1.14
C ILE A 63 14.37 -3.63 1.16
N LYS A 64 15.03 -3.90 0.03
CA LYS A 64 16.00 -5.00 -0.10
C LYS A 64 17.29 -4.84 0.71
N GLN A 65 17.51 -3.71 1.36
CA GLN A 65 18.66 -3.56 2.26
C GLN A 65 18.44 -4.24 3.61
N ASN A 66 17.20 -4.28 4.08
CA ASN A 66 16.84 -4.81 5.40
C ASN A 66 15.75 -5.90 5.35
N ASP A 67 15.20 -6.20 4.17
CA ASP A 67 14.02 -7.05 3.99
C ASP A 67 12.84 -6.66 4.89
N GLU A 68 12.66 -5.35 5.06
CA GLU A 68 11.63 -4.73 5.89
C GLU A 68 10.89 -3.65 5.11
N LEU A 69 9.60 -3.50 5.41
CA LEU A 69 8.74 -2.45 4.88
C LEU A 69 7.60 -2.11 5.85
N VAL A 70 6.97 -0.96 5.65
CA VAL A 70 5.68 -0.64 6.28
C VAL A 70 4.65 -0.40 5.19
N ILE A 71 3.48 -1.02 5.32
CA ILE A 71 2.28 -0.75 4.53
C ILE A 71 1.44 0.26 5.31
N ASN A 72 1.16 1.41 4.72
CA ASN A 72 0.38 2.49 5.31
C ASN A 72 -0.91 2.68 4.51
N VAL A 73 -2.06 2.84 5.19
CA VAL A 73 -3.37 2.92 4.56
C VAL A 73 -3.85 4.39 4.50
N PRO A 74 -3.80 5.05 3.34
CA PRO A 74 -4.28 6.43 3.17
C PRO A 74 -5.81 6.50 3.02
N GLY A 75 -6.41 7.58 3.52
CA GLY A 75 -7.80 7.95 3.27
C GLY A 75 -7.96 8.87 2.06
N GLU A 76 -9.21 9.28 1.81
CA GLU A 76 -9.59 10.22 0.75
C GLU A 76 -8.83 11.55 0.83
N GLU A 77 -8.60 12.05 2.04
CA GLU A 77 -7.88 13.29 2.32
C GLU A 77 -6.41 13.26 1.85
N LEU A 78 -5.84 12.07 1.64
CA LEU A 78 -4.48 11.87 1.15
C LEU A 78 -4.43 11.53 -0.35
N LEU A 79 -5.50 11.77 -1.12
CA LEU A 79 -5.55 11.43 -2.54
C LEU A 79 -4.42 12.09 -3.34
N GLU A 80 -4.17 13.38 -3.13
CA GLU A 80 -3.17 14.13 -3.89
C GLU A 80 -1.75 13.63 -3.59
N GLN A 81 -1.44 13.40 -2.32
CA GLN A 81 -0.18 12.86 -1.82
C GLN A 81 0.03 11.44 -2.36
N THR A 82 -1.00 10.60 -2.28
CA THR A 82 -1.01 9.22 -2.77
C THR A 82 -0.76 9.17 -4.27
N HIS A 83 -1.31 10.11 -5.04
CA HIS A 83 -1.06 10.20 -6.47
C HIS A 83 0.38 10.67 -6.75
N LEU A 84 0.83 11.72 -6.06
CA LEU A 84 2.14 12.33 -6.22
C LEU A 84 3.27 11.34 -5.97
N VAL A 85 3.27 10.65 -4.82
CA VAL A 85 4.37 9.73 -4.48
C VAL A 85 4.42 8.50 -5.38
N GLY A 86 3.34 8.20 -6.13
CA GLY A 86 3.31 7.17 -7.17
C GLY A 86 3.88 7.60 -8.53
N THR A 87 3.95 8.91 -8.80
CA THR A 87 4.33 9.45 -10.13
C THR A 87 5.75 10.01 -10.20
N VAL A 88 6.34 10.40 -9.07
CA VAL A 88 7.72 10.89 -8.99
C VAL A 88 8.71 9.82 -8.49
N THR A 89 10.00 10.01 -8.74
CA THR A 89 11.07 9.08 -8.31
C THR A 89 11.85 9.62 -7.13
N GLY A 90 11.96 8.80 -6.07
CA GLY A 90 12.70 9.18 -4.86
C GLY A 90 14.22 9.25 -5.05
N ARG A 91 14.73 8.83 -6.22
CA ARG A 91 16.13 9.03 -6.60
C ARG A 91 16.49 10.50 -6.84
N LYS A 92 15.48 11.33 -7.13
CA LYS A 92 15.67 12.73 -7.52
C LYS A 92 15.04 13.72 -6.54
N VAL A 93 14.03 13.29 -5.80
CA VAL A 93 13.27 14.14 -4.89
C VAL A 93 13.08 13.44 -3.56
N ASP A 94 13.03 14.22 -2.48
CA ASP A 94 12.51 13.76 -1.21
C ASP A 94 10.99 13.77 -1.28
N LYS A 95 10.39 12.58 -1.39
CA LYS A 95 8.94 12.44 -1.55
C LYS A 95 8.15 12.77 -0.29
N PHE A 96 8.72 12.58 0.90
CA PHE A 96 8.03 12.94 2.14
C PHE A 96 7.87 14.46 2.19
N LYS A 97 8.95 15.18 1.93
CA LYS A 97 8.92 16.65 1.87
C LYS A 97 8.03 17.18 0.75
N GLU A 98 8.14 16.63 -0.46
CA GLU A 98 7.36 17.10 -1.62
C GLU A 98 5.86 16.87 -1.43
N ALA A 99 5.48 15.73 -0.82
CA ALA A 99 4.08 15.40 -0.55
C ALA A 99 3.56 15.94 0.78
N GLY A 100 4.40 16.55 1.60
CA GLY A 100 4.02 17.01 2.95
C GLY A 100 3.60 15.87 3.88
N LEU A 101 4.21 14.69 3.74
CA LEU A 101 3.94 13.51 4.58
C LEU A 101 4.94 13.45 5.75
N THR A 102 4.47 13.05 6.92
CA THR A 102 5.29 13.04 8.14
C THR A 102 5.77 11.62 8.47
N PRO A 103 7.06 11.30 8.26
CA PRO A 103 7.61 10.01 8.66
C PRO A 103 7.70 9.92 10.19
N VAL A 104 7.24 8.82 10.76
CA VAL A 104 7.33 8.54 12.22
C VAL A 104 7.95 7.16 12.48
N PRO A 105 8.68 6.97 13.59
CA PRO A 105 9.29 5.69 13.91
C PRO A 105 8.25 4.57 14.05
N ALA A 106 8.55 3.42 13.45
CA ALA A 106 7.81 2.17 13.64
C ALA A 106 8.21 1.49 14.95
N LYS A 107 7.44 0.48 15.40
CA LYS A 107 7.70 -0.22 16.67
C LYS A 107 8.73 -1.34 16.56
N LEU A 108 8.67 -2.13 15.50
CA LEU A 108 9.41 -3.38 15.31
C LEU A 108 10.27 -3.41 14.03
N VAL A 109 10.08 -2.48 13.10
CA VAL A 109 10.88 -2.39 11.85
C VAL A 109 11.57 -1.03 11.68
N HIS A 110 12.54 -0.94 10.77
CA HIS A 110 13.31 0.29 10.49
C HIS A 110 12.60 1.32 9.60
N PRO A 111 11.84 0.94 8.55
CA PRO A 111 11.14 1.91 7.72
C PRO A 111 10.08 2.69 8.50
N PRO A 112 9.90 3.99 8.23
CA PRO A 112 8.95 4.80 8.99
C PRO A 112 7.50 4.49 8.64
N LEU A 113 6.59 4.70 9.59
CA LEU A 113 5.16 4.89 9.31
C LEU A 113 4.92 6.29 8.72
N ILE A 114 3.70 6.54 8.24
CA ILE A 114 3.24 7.86 7.78
C ILE A 114 2.15 8.35 8.71
N ALA A 115 2.39 9.42 9.48
CA ALA A 115 1.49 9.85 10.55
C ALA A 115 0.06 10.15 10.09
N GLU A 116 -0.10 10.59 8.84
CA GLU A 116 -1.41 10.94 8.28
C GLU A 116 -2.23 9.72 7.85
N CYS A 117 -1.64 8.52 7.75
CA CYS A 117 -2.38 7.32 7.37
C CYS A 117 -3.14 6.72 8.56
N ALA A 118 -4.35 6.23 8.31
CA ALA A 118 -5.23 5.70 9.35
C ALA A 118 -4.83 4.30 9.87
N GLY A 119 -3.90 3.62 9.22
CA GLY A 119 -3.44 2.31 9.65
C GLY A 119 -2.12 1.90 9.04
N HIS A 120 -1.45 0.99 9.74
CA HIS A 120 -0.10 0.55 9.45
C HIS A 120 0.04 -0.96 9.65
N LEU A 121 0.80 -1.59 8.76
CA LEU A 121 1.34 -2.94 8.92
C LEU A 121 2.86 -2.86 8.82
N GLU A 122 3.55 -3.23 9.88
CA GLU A 122 5.00 -3.40 9.90
C GLU A 122 5.32 -4.82 9.47
N CYS A 123 6.23 -4.97 8.49
CA CYS A 123 6.44 -6.27 7.86
C CYS A 123 7.91 -6.64 7.66
N HIS A 124 8.18 -7.94 7.81
CA HIS A 124 9.37 -8.60 7.26
C HIS A 124 9.03 -9.33 5.97
N ILE A 125 9.94 -9.34 5.00
CA ILE A 125 9.79 -10.13 3.79
C ILE A 125 10.29 -11.55 4.07
N VAL A 126 9.38 -12.52 3.96
CA VAL A 126 9.70 -13.94 4.18
C VAL A 126 9.97 -14.70 2.90
N GLU A 127 9.35 -14.29 1.78
CA GLU A 127 9.60 -14.88 0.46
C GLU A 127 9.53 -13.84 -0.65
N THR A 128 10.24 -14.10 -1.75
CA THR A 128 10.25 -13.27 -2.96
C THR A 128 10.19 -14.16 -4.20
N PHE A 129 9.22 -13.91 -5.08
CA PHE A 129 9.10 -14.60 -6.36
C PHE A 129 9.22 -13.62 -7.52
N THR A 130 10.18 -13.85 -8.42
CA THR A 130 10.37 -13.00 -9.59
C THR A 130 9.46 -13.40 -10.74
N VAL A 131 8.69 -12.43 -11.24
CA VAL A 131 7.83 -12.54 -12.42
C VAL A 131 8.17 -11.43 -13.40
N LYS A 132 9.02 -11.76 -14.37
CA LYS A 132 9.54 -10.82 -15.39
C LYS A 132 10.23 -9.62 -14.74
N THR A 133 9.61 -8.44 -14.77
CA THR A 133 10.16 -7.18 -14.23
C THR A 133 9.62 -6.83 -12.85
N HIS A 134 8.77 -7.69 -12.28
CA HIS A 134 8.17 -7.49 -10.97
C HIS A 134 8.57 -8.63 -10.05
N ASP A 135 8.68 -8.31 -8.77
CA ASP A 135 8.81 -9.29 -7.71
C ASP A 135 7.54 -9.30 -6.86
N LEU A 136 7.11 -10.51 -6.50
CA LEU A 136 6.02 -10.80 -5.58
C LEU A 136 6.65 -11.01 -4.20
N LEU A 137 6.36 -10.13 -3.26
CA LEU A 137 6.91 -10.13 -1.92
C LEU A 137 5.87 -10.67 -0.94
N ILE A 138 6.16 -11.80 -0.29
CA ILE A 138 5.35 -12.29 0.83
C ILE A 138 5.86 -11.62 2.09
N CYS A 139 4.99 -10.81 2.69
CA CYS A 139 5.28 -9.95 3.81
C CYS A 139 4.59 -10.50 5.06
N GLU A 140 5.37 -10.93 6.04
CA GLU A 140 4.88 -11.31 7.36
C GLU A 140 4.61 -10.05 8.19
N VAL A 141 3.38 -9.88 8.64
CA VAL A 141 2.98 -8.75 9.49
C VAL A 141 3.41 -9.03 10.93
N VAL A 142 4.37 -8.26 11.42
CA VAL A 142 4.89 -8.38 12.79
C VAL A 142 4.26 -7.39 13.77
N TYR A 143 3.70 -6.29 13.26
CA TYR A 143 2.91 -5.35 14.04
C TYR A 143 1.84 -4.70 13.17
N ALA A 144 0.67 -4.44 13.75
CA ALA A 144 -0.42 -3.74 13.08
C ALA A 144 -1.05 -2.69 14.00
N SER A 145 -1.51 -1.60 13.41
CA SER A 145 -2.26 -0.55 14.12
C SER A 145 -3.24 0.13 13.17
N ALA A 146 -4.34 0.64 13.74
CA ALA A 146 -5.32 1.42 13.03
C ALA A 146 -5.97 2.43 13.99
N GLU A 147 -6.51 3.51 13.44
CA GLU A 147 -7.34 4.46 14.16
C GLU A 147 -8.61 3.79 14.68
N GLU A 148 -8.84 3.86 15.99
CA GLU A 148 -9.94 3.17 16.68
C GLU A 148 -11.31 3.56 16.12
N ASP A 149 -11.48 4.83 15.74
CA ASP A 149 -12.74 5.33 15.20
C ASP A 149 -13.04 4.84 13.79
N PHE A 150 -12.04 4.35 13.06
CA PHE A 150 -12.13 3.98 11.64
C PHE A 150 -12.12 2.47 11.40
N PHE A 151 -11.75 1.67 12.41
CA PHE A 151 -11.52 0.24 12.26
C PHE A 151 -12.09 -0.58 13.42
N ASP A 152 -13.01 -1.50 13.11
CA ASP A 152 -13.56 -2.50 14.04
C ASP A 152 -13.57 -3.88 13.38
N GLY A 153 -12.42 -4.56 13.42
CA GLY A 153 -12.16 -5.81 12.68
C GLY A 153 -12.09 -5.65 11.14
N ALA A 154 -12.66 -4.58 10.60
CA ALA A 154 -12.55 -4.10 9.24
C ALA A 154 -12.71 -2.57 9.20
N TRP A 155 -12.31 -1.93 8.09
CA TRP A 155 -12.56 -0.52 7.86
C TRP A 155 -14.06 -0.22 7.89
N ILE A 156 -14.45 0.86 8.55
CA ILE A 156 -15.83 1.36 8.63
C ILE A 156 -16.03 2.37 7.48
N PRO A 157 -16.67 1.98 6.35
CA PRO A 157 -16.75 2.82 5.15
C PRO A 157 -17.41 4.17 5.41
N GLU A 158 -18.35 4.24 6.34
CA GLU A 158 -19.07 5.48 6.65
C GLU A 158 -18.23 6.49 7.44
N ARG A 159 -17.02 6.10 7.89
CA ARG A 159 -16.11 6.92 8.68
C ARG A 159 -14.76 7.12 8.02
N PHE A 160 -14.28 6.15 7.24
CA PHE A 160 -12.99 6.19 6.58
C PHE A 160 -13.05 5.62 5.16
N HIS A 161 -12.75 6.45 4.18
CA HIS A 161 -12.81 6.11 2.77
C HIS A 161 -11.42 5.69 2.25
N THR A 162 -11.17 4.38 2.17
CA THR A 162 -9.94 3.88 1.52
C THR A 162 -9.93 4.24 0.04
N LEU A 163 -8.73 4.50 -0.51
CA LEU A 163 -8.53 4.78 -1.93
C LEU A 163 -8.44 3.50 -2.75
N HIS A 164 -9.05 3.48 -3.95
CA HIS A 164 -9.05 2.34 -4.87
C HIS A 164 -8.63 2.77 -6.28
N TYR A 165 -7.45 2.34 -6.77
CA TYR A 165 -6.89 2.87 -8.02
C TYR A 165 -7.57 2.30 -9.27
N MET A 166 -8.17 3.17 -10.10
CA MET A 166 -8.88 2.74 -11.30
C MET A 166 -8.02 2.84 -12.56
N HIS A 167 -7.57 4.04 -12.94
CA HIS A 167 -6.62 4.25 -14.04
C HIS A 167 -6.18 5.72 -14.11
N GLY A 168 -4.92 5.96 -14.45
CA GLY A 168 -4.40 7.31 -14.65
C GLY A 168 -4.48 8.15 -13.38
N THR A 169 -5.39 9.12 -13.37
CA THR A 169 -5.64 10.02 -12.22
C THR A 169 -6.96 9.70 -11.50
N LYS A 170 -7.60 8.57 -11.80
CA LYS A 170 -8.92 8.20 -11.27
C LYS A 170 -8.81 7.15 -10.17
N TYR A 171 -9.54 7.40 -9.09
CA TYR A 171 -9.66 6.56 -7.91
C TYR A 171 -11.13 6.40 -7.54
N GLY A 172 -11.48 5.28 -6.94
CA GLY A 172 -12.73 5.06 -6.23
C GLY A 172 -12.51 5.15 -4.72
N LEU A 173 -13.61 5.20 -3.99
CA LEU A 173 -13.66 5.23 -2.53
C LEU A 173 -14.47 4.03 -2.03
N LEU A 174 -14.09 3.50 -0.88
CA LEU A 174 -14.94 2.60 -0.10
C LEU A 174 -15.94 3.46 0.70
N ASP A 175 -17.19 3.53 0.24
CA ASP A 175 -18.18 4.51 0.71
C ASP A 175 -19.30 3.93 1.58
N ARG A 176 -19.56 2.64 1.47
CA ARG A 176 -20.65 2.00 2.22
C ARG A 176 -20.41 0.52 2.48
N ARG A 177 -20.95 0.06 3.60
CA ARG A 177 -21.14 -1.36 3.88
C ARG A 177 -22.42 -1.88 3.21
N VAL A 178 -22.35 -3.10 2.69
CA VAL A 178 -23.52 -3.86 2.22
C VAL A 178 -23.41 -5.26 2.79
N ASP A 179 -24.41 -5.67 3.57
CA ASP A 179 -24.45 -7.02 4.11
C ASP A 179 -25.09 -7.99 3.11
N ALA A 180 -24.44 -9.12 2.87
CA ALA A 180 -25.11 -10.26 2.27
C ALA A 180 -26.10 -10.80 3.31
N GLY A 181 -27.34 -11.10 2.88
CA GLY A 181 -28.28 -11.79 3.77
C GLY A 181 -27.67 -13.10 4.27
N GLU A 182 -27.97 -13.45 5.52
CA GLU A 182 -27.55 -14.72 6.14
C GLU A 182 -28.02 -15.95 5.34
#